data_AF-A0A0R0LRQ1-F1
#
_entry.id   AF-A0A0R0LRQ1-F1
#
_cell.length_a   1.000
_cell.length_b   1.000
_cell.length_c   1.000
_cell.angle_alpha   90.00
_cell.angle_beta   90.00
_cell.angle_gamma   90.00
#
_symmetry.space_group_name_H-M   'P 1'
#
loop_
_entity.id
_entity.type
_entity.pdbx_description
1 polymer ?
#
loop_
_entity_poly.entity_id
_entity_poly.type
_entity_poly.pdbx_seq_one_letter_code
_entity_poly.pdbx_strand_id
1 'polypeptide(L)'
;NKEEIHENKEQQVKQTTIASTKHESQVDTKSKDEQSTVLLVNFFDKIFSNAKQETRNLLLQNVILCGGSVTSDMVITLNNHLSKYNNVKIILDHTIFSTFTGMDILAINLKGFITRKEWEEFGDKSIEKFGIEWYK
;
A
#
# COMPACT_ATOMS: atom_id res chain seq x y z
N ASN A 1 -20.83 52.06 0.97
CA ASN A 1 -19.66 52.27 0.10
C ASN A 1 -18.29 51.91 0.69
N LYS A 2 -17.98 52.06 1.99
CA LYS A 2 -16.68 51.58 2.53
C LYS A 2 -16.72 50.12 3.03
N GLU A 3 -17.88 49.63 3.49
CA GLU A 3 -18.05 48.24 3.97
C GLU A 3 -18.10 47.22 2.83
N GLU A 4 -18.79 47.51 1.72
CA GLU A 4 -18.82 46.64 0.51
C GLU A 4 -17.45 46.42 -0.14
N ILE A 5 -16.51 47.37 0.00
CA ILE A 5 -15.15 47.25 -0.55
C ILE A 5 -14.31 46.29 0.32
N HIS A 6 -14.63 46.16 1.62
CA HIS A 6 -13.92 45.29 2.54
C HIS A 6 -14.34 43.82 2.39
N GLU A 7 -15.64 43.56 2.20
CA GLU A 7 -16.17 42.21 1.95
C GLU A 7 -15.68 41.62 0.60
N ASN A 8 -15.62 42.44 -0.45
CA ASN A 8 -15.15 41.98 -1.77
C ASN A 8 -13.65 41.61 -1.77
N LYS A 9 -12.82 42.34 -1.00
CA LYS A 9 -11.39 42.02 -0.86
C LYS A 9 -11.16 40.74 -0.06
N GLU A 10 -11.92 40.51 1.02
CA GLU A 10 -11.80 39.26 1.79
C GLU A 10 -12.28 38.03 1.02
N GLN A 11 -13.32 38.15 0.19
CA GLN A 11 -13.77 37.05 -0.66
C GLN A 11 -12.77 36.71 -1.77
N GLN A 12 -12.14 37.71 -2.40
CA GLN A 12 -11.07 37.49 -3.38
C GLN A 12 -9.84 36.83 -2.75
N VAL A 13 -9.42 37.26 -1.55
CA VAL A 13 -8.29 36.63 -0.84
C VAL A 13 -8.63 35.18 -0.49
N LYS A 14 -9.84 34.87 0.01
CA LYS A 14 -10.26 33.49 0.30
C LYS A 14 -10.30 32.59 -0.93
N GLN A 15 -10.80 33.08 -2.08
CA GLN A 15 -10.82 32.29 -3.31
C GLN A 15 -9.41 32.02 -3.87
N THR A 16 -8.51 33.00 -3.75
CA THR A 16 -7.11 32.86 -4.21
C THR A 16 -6.34 31.86 -3.33
N THR A 17 -6.57 31.86 -2.01
CA THR A 17 -5.95 30.91 -1.08
C THR A 17 -6.44 29.47 -1.31
N ILE A 18 -7.73 29.27 -1.62
CA ILE A 18 -8.30 27.94 -1.92
C ILE A 18 -7.81 27.40 -3.27
N ALA A 19 -7.62 28.26 -4.26
CA ALA A 19 -7.05 27.86 -5.56
C ALA A 19 -5.57 27.48 -5.43
N SER A 20 -4.79 28.23 -4.65
CA SER A 20 -3.36 27.94 -4.38
C SER A 20 -3.17 26.62 -3.62
N THR A 21 -3.98 26.38 -2.58
CA THR A 21 -3.89 25.13 -1.79
C THR A 21 -4.39 23.89 -2.55
N LYS A 22 -5.38 24.03 -3.45
CA LYS A 22 -5.76 22.95 -4.37
C LYS A 22 -4.68 22.64 -5.41
N HIS A 23 -3.92 23.65 -5.85
CA HIS A 23 -2.88 23.46 -6.86
C HIS A 23 -1.61 22.84 -6.28
N GLU A 24 -1.20 23.23 -5.06
CA GLU A 24 -0.03 22.64 -4.36
C GLU A 24 -0.31 21.19 -3.93
N SER A 25 -1.50 20.91 -3.38
CA SER A 25 -1.85 19.55 -2.93
C SER A 25 -1.95 18.52 -4.07
N GLN A 26 -2.32 18.93 -5.29
CA GLN A 26 -2.40 18.04 -6.46
C GLN A 26 -1.05 17.79 -7.13
N VAL A 27 -0.14 18.76 -7.11
CA VAL A 27 1.21 18.60 -7.70
C VAL A 27 2.08 17.69 -6.81
N ASP A 28 1.97 17.82 -5.49
CA ASP A 28 2.71 17.00 -4.53
C ASP A 28 2.27 15.53 -4.50
N THR A 29 0.97 15.25 -4.73
CA THR A 29 0.45 13.88 -4.74
C THR A 29 0.87 13.14 -6.00
N LYS A 30 0.78 13.78 -7.16
CA LYS A 30 1.20 13.18 -8.43
C LYS A 30 2.68 12.78 -8.44
N SER A 31 3.55 13.63 -7.90
CA SER A 31 4.99 13.35 -7.80
C SER A 31 5.30 12.17 -6.88
N LYS A 32 4.57 12.02 -5.75
CA LYS A 32 4.72 10.90 -4.82
C LYS A 32 4.23 9.58 -5.40
N ASP A 33 3.14 9.62 -6.16
CA ASP A 33 2.60 8.43 -6.83
C ASP A 33 3.56 7.92 -7.90
N GLU A 34 4.14 8.82 -8.69
CA GLU A 34 5.17 8.48 -9.69
C GLU A 34 6.41 7.85 -9.01
N GLN A 35 6.91 8.45 -7.93
CA GLN A 35 8.04 7.91 -7.17
C GLN A 35 7.73 6.52 -6.58
N SER A 36 6.54 6.36 -5.98
CA SER A 36 6.11 5.10 -5.37
C SER A 36 5.95 4.00 -6.42
N THR A 37 5.46 4.36 -7.61
CA THR A 37 5.34 3.43 -8.75
C THR A 37 6.71 2.93 -9.21
N VAL A 38 7.69 3.83 -9.34
CA VAL A 38 9.08 3.47 -9.71
C VAL A 38 9.70 2.53 -8.67
N LEU A 39 9.49 2.82 -7.37
CA LEU A 39 9.98 1.97 -6.29
C LEU A 39 9.34 0.57 -6.33
N LEU A 40 8.04 0.49 -6.58
CA LEU A 40 7.31 -0.78 -6.72
C LEU A 40 7.87 -1.62 -7.87
N VAL A 41 8.05 -1.01 -9.05
CA VAL A 41 8.63 -1.68 -10.22
C VAL A 41 10.04 -2.22 -9.92
N ASN A 42 10.90 -1.39 -9.33
CA ASN A 42 12.27 -1.78 -8.97
C ASN A 42 12.29 -2.92 -7.94
N PHE A 43 11.34 -2.94 -7.01
CA PHE A 43 11.21 -4.02 -6.02
C PHE A 43 10.92 -5.36 -6.69
N PHE A 44 9.99 -5.40 -7.66
CA PHE A 44 9.71 -6.61 -8.42
C PHE A 44 10.92 -7.07 -9.25
N ASP A 45 11.62 -6.15 -9.92
CA ASP A 45 12.84 -6.51 -10.66
C ASP A 45 13.92 -7.06 -9.71
N LYS A 46 14.08 -6.49 -8.52
CA LYS A 46 15.03 -7.00 -7.51
C LYS A 46 14.67 -8.41 -7.06
N ILE A 47 13.42 -8.68 -6.70
CA ILE A 47 12.97 -10.03 -6.29
C ILE A 47 13.20 -11.04 -7.42
N PHE A 48 12.84 -10.66 -8.64
CA PHE A 48 12.81 -11.59 -9.76
C PHE A 48 14.15 -11.76 -10.47
N SER A 49 15.09 -10.82 -10.34
CA SER A 49 16.45 -10.95 -10.90
C SER A 49 17.13 -12.25 -10.46
N ASN A 50 16.92 -12.68 -9.21
CA ASN A 50 17.54 -13.86 -8.62
C ASN A 50 16.61 -15.09 -8.52
N ALA A 51 15.33 -14.93 -8.83
CA ALA A 51 14.36 -16.01 -8.75
C ALA A 51 14.46 -16.95 -9.97
N LYS A 52 14.32 -18.26 -9.76
CA LYS A 52 14.18 -19.22 -10.87
C LYS A 52 12.92 -18.90 -11.68
N GLN A 53 12.96 -19.19 -12.98
CA GLN A 53 11.84 -18.89 -13.89
C GLN A 53 10.51 -19.53 -13.44
N GLU A 54 10.56 -20.77 -12.95
CA GLU A 54 9.38 -21.45 -12.40
C GLU A 54 8.78 -20.71 -11.20
N THR A 55 9.62 -20.30 -10.24
CA THR A 55 9.20 -19.53 -9.07
C THR A 55 8.61 -18.18 -9.48
N ARG A 56 9.21 -17.48 -10.45
CA ARG A 56 8.66 -16.22 -10.98
C ARG A 56 7.27 -16.43 -11.57
N ASN A 57 7.11 -17.44 -12.42
CA ASN A 57 5.82 -17.75 -13.04
C ASN A 57 4.76 -18.06 -11.99
N LEU A 58 5.10 -18.84 -10.94
CA LEU A 58 4.18 -19.15 -9.85
C LEU A 58 3.75 -17.89 -9.08
N LEU A 59 4.71 -17.03 -8.71
CA LEU A 59 4.44 -15.81 -7.93
C LEU A 59 3.65 -14.76 -8.73
N LEU A 60 3.81 -14.72 -10.05
CA LEU A 60 3.13 -13.76 -10.92
C LEU A 60 1.70 -14.16 -11.30
N GLN A 61 1.32 -15.43 -11.09
CA GLN A 61 -0.03 -15.92 -11.40
C GLN A 61 -1.13 -15.21 -10.62
N ASN A 62 -0.84 -14.71 -9.42
CA ASN A 62 -1.77 -13.94 -8.60
C ASN A 62 -1.01 -12.91 -7.78
N VAL A 63 -0.84 -11.71 -8.32
CA VAL A 63 -0.28 -10.56 -7.60
C VAL A 63 -1.43 -9.76 -7.02
N ILE A 64 -1.55 -9.74 -5.70
CA ILE A 64 -2.59 -8.96 -5.01
C ILE A 64 -1.98 -7.66 -4.53
N LEU A 65 -2.55 -6.54 -4.96
CA LEU A 65 -2.18 -5.22 -4.45
C LEU A 65 -3.27 -4.77 -3.47
N CYS A 66 -2.87 -4.56 -2.22
CA CYS A 66 -3.76 -4.13 -1.13
C CYS A 66 -3.30 -2.79 -0.56
N GLY A 67 -4.22 -2.09 0.13
CA GLY A 67 -3.93 -0.87 0.88
C GLY A 67 -4.40 0.40 0.18
N GLY A 68 -4.76 1.42 0.97
CA GLY A 68 -5.39 2.64 0.49
C GLY A 68 -4.51 3.55 -0.37
N SER A 69 -3.20 3.29 -0.43
CA SER A 69 -2.25 4.04 -1.26
C SER A 69 -2.09 3.47 -2.67
N VAL A 70 -2.67 2.32 -2.98
CA VAL A 70 -2.57 1.73 -4.32
C VAL A 70 -3.52 2.44 -5.27
N THR A 71 -2.97 3.11 -6.28
CA THR A 71 -3.75 3.81 -7.31
C THR A 71 -3.93 2.94 -8.56
N SER A 72 -4.94 3.23 -9.37
CA SER A 72 -5.15 2.54 -10.66
C SER A 72 -3.94 2.69 -11.60
N ASP A 73 -3.28 3.84 -11.59
CA ASP A 73 -2.10 4.11 -12.42
C ASP A 73 -0.90 3.25 -12.01
N MET A 74 -0.71 3.00 -10.71
CA MET A 74 0.28 2.04 -10.20
C MET A 74 0.00 0.64 -10.74
N VAL A 75 -1.27 0.21 -10.71
CA VAL A 75 -1.68 -1.11 -11.20
C VAL A 75 -1.42 -1.24 -12.70
N ILE A 76 -1.80 -0.25 -13.50
CA ILE A 76 -1.57 -0.24 -14.95
C ILE A 76 -0.07 -0.28 -15.25
N THR A 77 0.71 0.56 -14.58
CA THR A 77 2.16 0.65 -14.80
C THR A 77 2.85 -0.67 -14.44
N LEU A 78 2.49 -1.25 -13.30
CA LEU A 78 3.04 -2.54 -12.88
C LEU A 78 2.61 -3.66 -13.84
N ASN A 79 1.36 -3.66 -14.30
CA ASN A 79 0.89 -4.65 -15.26
C ASN A 79 1.65 -4.57 -16.59
N ASN A 80 1.87 -3.36 -17.10
CA ASN A 80 2.67 -3.13 -18.30
C ASN A 80 4.12 -3.60 -18.11
N HIS A 81 4.73 -3.30 -16.97
CA HIS A 81 6.10 -3.74 -16.66
C HIS A 81 6.22 -5.26 -16.56
N LEU A 82 5.24 -5.91 -15.93
CA LEU A 82 5.25 -7.35 -15.72
C LEU A 82 4.74 -8.13 -16.94
N SER A 83 4.13 -7.49 -17.94
CA SER A 83 3.64 -8.13 -19.16
C SER A 83 4.69 -8.91 -19.96
N LYS A 84 5.98 -8.63 -19.72
CA LYS A 84 7.13 -9.40 -20.24
C LYS A 84 7.20 -10.83 -19.69
N TYR A 85 6.45 -11.14 -18.64
CA TYR A 85 6.35 -12.47 -18.03
C TYR A 85 5.05 -13.16 -18.42
N ASN A 86 5.06 -14.49 -18.51
CA ASN A 86 3.87 -15.27 -18.82
C ASN A 86 2.92 -15.35 -17.62
N ASN A 87 1.61 -15.32 -17.89
CA ASN A 87 0.54 -15.57 -16.91
C ASN A 87 0.45 -14.56 -15.75
N VAL A 88 0.76 -13.28 -16.00
CA VAL A 88 0.62 -12.25 -14.96
C VAL A 88 -0.85 -11.91 -14.75
N LYS A 89 -1.29 -11.95 -13.49
CA LYS A 89 -2.62 -11.46 -13.08
C LYS A 89 -2.47 -10.57 -11.87
N ILE A 90 -2.71 -9.28 -12.06
CA ILE A 90 -2.75 -8.31 -10.96
C ILE A 90 -4.19 -8.13 -10.52
N ILE A 91 -4.44 -8.31 -9.23
CA ILE A 91 -5.74 -8.13 -8.58
C ILE A 91 -5.59 -6.93 -7.67
N LEU A 92 -6.38 -5.88 -7.94
CA LEU A 92 -6.49 -4.75 -7.05
C LEU A 92 -7.56 -5.03 -6.01
N ASP A 93 -7.15 -5.09 -4.76
CA ASP A 93 -8.05 -5.26 -3.64
C ASP A 93 -8.36 -3.90 -3.01
N HIS A 94 -9.51 -3.35 -3.40
CA HIS A 94 -10.01 -2.06 -2.88
C HIS A 94 -10.54 -2.16 -1.45
N THR A 95 -10.58 -3.36 -0.87
CA THR A 95 -11.10 -3.55 0.47
C THR A 95 -10.03 -3.03 1.42
N ILE A 96 -10.24 -1.82 1.97
CA ILE A 96 -9.38 -1.23 3.02
C ILE A 96 -9.22 -2.20 4.21
N PHE A 97 -10.16 -3.14 4.37
CA PHE A 97 -10.19 -4.15 5.42
C PHE A 97 -9.80 -5.55 4.97
N SER A 98 -9.25 -5.79 3.78
CA SER A 98 -8.92 -7.16 3.37
C SER A 98 -7.94 -7.85 4.30
N THR A 99 -6.97 -7.10 4.83
CA THR A 99 -6.09 -7.58 5.91
C THR A 99 -6.91 -8.01 7.13
N PHE A 100 -7.89 -7.20 7.57
CA PHE A 100 -8.75 -7.52 8.71
C PHE A 100 -9.63 -8.74 8.44
N THR A 101 -10.30 -8.80 7.29
CA THR A 101 -11.12 -9.95 6.89
C THR A 101 -10.29 -11.22 6.79
N GLY A 102 -9.07 -11.12 6.24
CA GLY A 102 -8.11 -12.22 6.23
C GLY A 102 -7.74 -12.68 7.64
N MET A 103 -7.53 -11.75 8.58
CA MET A 103 -7.26 -12.06 9.98
C MET A 103 -8.44 -12.71 10.69
N ASP A 104 -9.69 -12.29 10.44
CA ASP A 104 -10.87 -12.94 11.02
C ASP A 104 -10.98 -14.40 10.57
N ILE A 105 -10.80 -14.64 9.27
CA ILE A 105 -10.77 -16.00 8.71
C ILE A 105 -9.63 -16.80 9.33
N LEU A 106 -8.45 -16.19 9.44
CA LEU A 106 -7.28 -16.84 10.02
C LEU A 106 -7.50 -17.16 11.51
N ALA A 107 -8.07 -16.24 12.29
CA ALA A 107 -8.30 -16.37 13.73
C ALA A 107 -9.28 -17.51 14.05
N ILE A 108 -10.29 -17.73 13.21
CA ILE A 108 -11.23 -18.85 13.34
C ILE A 108 -10.53 -20.20 13.08
N ASN A 109 -9.51 -20.22 12.21
CA ASN A 109 -8.87 -21.44 11.73
C ASN A 109 -7.46 -21.70 12.33
N LEU A 110 -6.96 -20.77 13.15
CA LEU A 110 -5.63 -20.87 13.74
C LEU A 110 -5.61 -21.82 14.93
N LYS A 111 -4.62 -22.72 14.91
CA LYS A 111 -4.19 -23.50 16.09
C LYS A 111 -3.03 -22.85 16.84
N GLY A 112 -2.64 -21.63 16.46
CA GLY A 112 -1.42 -20.97 16.92
C GLY A 112 -1.72 -19.67 17.67
N PHE A 113 -1.91 -19.76 18.98
CA PHE A 113 -1.98 -18.59 19.86
C PHE A 113 -0.93 -18.73 20.97
N ILE A 114 -0.45 -17.59 21.48
CA ILE A 114 0.28 -17.52 22.74
C ILE A 114 -0.77 -17.40 23.82
N THR A 115 -0.84 -18.39 24.69
CA THR A 115 -1.70 -18.31 25.86
C THR A 115 -1.14 -17.30 26.85
N ARG A 116 -2.02 -16.73 27.68
CA ARG A 116 -1.59 -15.84 28.77
C ARG A 116 -0.53 -16.49 29.67
N LYS A 117 -0.69 -17.78 29.99
CA LYS A 117 0.27 -18.53 30.81
C LYS A 117 1.65 -18.60 30.15
N GLU A 118 1.72 -18.94 28.87
CA GLU A 118 2.99 -18.99 28.14
C GLU A 118 3.66 -17.61 28.09
N TRP A 119 2.89 -16.54 27.93
CA TRP A 119 3.42 -15.17 27.96
C TRP A 119 3.94 -14.79 29.35
N GLU A 120 3.22 -15.11 30.41
CA GLU A 120 3.64 -14.83 31.79
C GLU A 120 4.89 -15.63 32.19
N GLU A 121 5.05 -16.86 31.68
CA GLU A 121 6.18 -17.75 32.00
C GLU A 121 7.43 -17.45 31.16
N PHE A 122 7.26 -17.16 29.86
CA PHE A 122 8.38 -17.05 28.91
C PHE A 122 8.53 -15.66 28.28
N GLY A 123 7.57 -14.75 28.49
CA GLY A 123 7.61 -13.40 27.92
C GLY A 123 7.67 -13.41 26.39
N ASP A 124 8.54 -12.55 25.86
CA ASP A 124 8.83 -12.43 24.44
C ASP A 124 9.34 -13.72 23.78
N LYS A 125 10.03 -14.59 24.54
CA LYS A 125 10.50 -15.90 24.03
C LYS A 125 9.35 -16.83 23.62
N SER A 126 8.14 -16.60 24.13
CA SER A 126 6.97 -17.38 23.69
C SER A 126 6.62 -17.18 22.21
N ILE A 127 7.13 -16.13 21.56
CA ILE A 127 6.98 -15.86 20.12
C ILE A 127 7.92 -16.76 19.29
N GLU A 128 9.06 -17.20 19.85
CA GLU A 128 10.04 -18.05 19.14
C GLU A 128 9.43 -19.37 18.67
N LYS A 129 8.38 -19.86 19.34
CA LYS A 129 7.64 -21.08 18.94
C LYS A 129 7.02 -21.01 17.54
N PHE A 130 6.85 -19.81 16.99
CA PHE A 130 6.35 -19.59 15.63
C PHE A 130 7.46 -19.41 14.59
N GLY A 131 8.74 -19.44 14.98
CA GLY A 131 9.87 -19.25 14.07
C GLY A 131 9.84 -17.92 13.33
N ILE A 132 9.22 -16.88 13.91
CA ILE A 132 9.13 -15.56 13.31
C ILE A 132 10.46 -14.83 13.55
N GLU A 133 11.30 -14.76 12.52
CA GLU A 133 12.44 -13.85 12.50
C GLU A 133 11.93 -12.42 12.28
N TRP A 134 12.11 -11.56 13.28
CA TRP A 134 11.92 -10.13 13.10
C TRP A 134 13.06 -9.59 12.24
N TYR A 135 12.72 -8.94 11.13
CA TYR A 135 13.66 -8.05 10.46
C TYR A 135 14.02 -6.93 11.45
N LYS A 136 15.25 -6.96 11.96
CA LYS A 136 15.81 -5.89 12.79
C LYS A 136 16.21 -4.69 11.94
#